data_AF-A0A2W6AKM5-F1
#
_entry.id   AF-A0A2W6AKM5-F1
#
_cell.length_a   1.000
_cell.length_b   1.000
_cell.length_c   1.000
_cell.angle_alpha   90.00
_cell.angle_beta   90.00
_cell.angle_gamma   90.00
#
_symmetry.space_group_name_H-M   'P 1'
#
loop_
_entity.id
_entity.type
_entity.pdbx_description
1 polymer ?
#
loop_
_entity_poly.entity_id
_entity_poly.type
_entity_poly.pdbx_seq_one_letter_code
_entity_poly.pdbx_strand_id
1 'polypeptide(L)'
;MMRELYQRTVIGDKGYISKPLQQELAAQAVALLTPSRRNQKQQLPKAAAKRLNGARQIVETVNSQLAEQFHIERNHASSFRGLVARLYSKLAAHTLCIKLNRLLGNPDFLHIKELAYPG
;
A
#
# COMPACT_ATOMS: atom_id res chain seq x y z
N MET A 1 -13.92 23.51 5.81
CA MET A 1 -15.17 23.10 5.14
C MET A 1 -15.12 21.66 4.60
N MET A 2 -14.27 21.27 3.64
CA MET A 2 -14.28 19.88 3.09
C MET A 2 -13.80 18.77 4.04
N ARG A 3 -13.20 19.10 5.19
CA ARG A 3 -12.63 18.12 6.14
C ARG A 3 -13.64 17.55 7.15
N GLU A 4 -14.81 18.16 7.28
CA GLU A 4 -15.83 17.75 8.25
C GLU A 4 -16.83 16.73 7.70
N LEU A 5 -16.92 16.59 6.36
CA LEU A 5 -17.86 15.67 5.71
C LEU A 5 -17.32 14.24 5.52
N TYR A 6 -16.00 14.05 5.61
CA TYR A 6 -15.35 12.76 5.37
C TYR A 6 -14.67 12.26 6.63
N GLN A 7 -15.07 11.08 7.10
CA GLN A 7 -14.49 10.44 8.28
C GLN A 7 -13.18 9.70 7.94
N ARG A 8 -13.01 9.29 6.67
CA ARG A 8 -11.85 8.53 6.21
C ARG A 8 -11.37 9.05 4.86
N THR A 9 -10.08 8.93 4.63
CA THR A 9 -9.46 9.21 3.33
C THR A 9 -8.72 7.97 2.87
N VAL A 10 -9.03 7.50 1.67
CA VAL A 10 -8.41 6.33 1.04
C VAL A 10 -7.61 6.80 -0.16
N ILE A 11 -6.45 6.17 -0.36
CA ILE A 11 -5.57 6.42 -1.51
C ILE A 11 -5.85 5.35 -2.57
N GLY A 12 -6.12 5.79 -3.79
CA GLY A 12 -6.30 4.92 -4.94
C GLY A 12 -5.31 5.22 -6.06
N ASP A 13 -5.12 4.26 -6.95
CA ASP A 13 -4.39 4.47 -8.20
C ASP A 13 -5.24 5.25 -9.23
N LYS A 14 -4.63 5.68 -10.34
CA LYS A 14 -5.27 6.29 -11.50
C LYS A 14 -6.38 5.43 -12.09
N GLY A 15 -6.30 4.10 -11.95
CA GLY A 15 -7.37 3.18 -12.35
C GLY A 15 -8.68 3.38 -11.58
N TYR A 16 -8.64 3.99 -10.40
CA TYR A 16 -9.80 4.30 -9.57
C TYR A 16 -10.40 5.69 -9.85
N ILE A 17 -9.96 6.37 -10.91
CA ILE A 17 -10.58 7.62 -11.38
C ILE A 17 -11.92 7.26 -12.05
N SER A 18 -12.95 7.13 -11.22
CA SER A 18 -14.31 6.78 -11.62
C SER A 18 -15.29 7.67 -10.85
N LYS A 19 -16.17 8.39 -11.57
CA LYS A 19 -17.20 9.22 -10.94
C LYS A 19 -18.19 8.40 -10.11
N PRO A 20 -18.73 7.26 -10.60
CA PRO A 20 -19.57 6.38 -9.79
C PRO A 20 -18.90 5.95 -8.49
N LEU A 21 -17.65 5.49 -8.56
CA LEU A 21 -16.91 5.05 -7.37
C LEU A 21 -16.70 6.20 -6.37
N GLN A 22 -16.38 7.41 -6.86
CA GLN A 22 -16.24 8.58 -5.99
C GLN A 22 -17.56 8.94 -5.30
N GLN A 23 -18.69 8.82 -5.99
CA GLN A 23 -20.01 9.07 -5.42
C GLN A 23 -20.40 8.01 -4.38
N GLU A 24 -20.15 6.73 -4.67
CA GLU A 24 -20.40 5.63 -3.75
C GLU A 24 -19.59 5.76 -2.46
N LEU A 25 -18.29 6.08 -2.57
CA LEU A 25 -17.42 6.30 -1.41
C LEU A 25 -17.80 7.57 -0.65
N ALA A 26 -18.19 8.63 -1.36
CA ALA A 26 -18.64 9.85 -0.71
C ALA A 26 -19.94 9.66 0.08
N ALA A 27 -20.87 8.83 -0.40
CA ALA A 27 -22.07 8.44 0.34
C ALA A 27 -21.75 7.72 1.66
N GLN A 28 -20.55 7.13 1.77
CA GLN A 28 -20.04 6.46 2.98
C GLN A 28 -19.09 7.36 3.80
N ALA A 29 -19.05 8.67 3.52
CA ALA A 29 -18.11 9.61 4.14
C ALA A 29 -16.63 9.20 3.96
N VAL A 30 -16.30 8.56 2.83
CA VAL A 30 -14.94 8.21 2.42
C VAL A 30 -14.47 9.09 1.27
N ALA A 31 -13.40 9.84 1.50
CA ALA A 31 -12.74 10.61 0.45
C ALA A 31 -11.74 9.72 -0.31
N LEU A 32 -11.94 9.56 -1.62
CA LEU A 32 -10.98 8.87 -2.48
C LEU A 32 -9.98 9.86 -3.09
N LEU A 33 -8.70 9.72 -2.73
CA LEU A 33 -7.60 10.47 -3.32
C LEU A 33 -6.90 9.63 -4.38
N THR A 34 -6.96 10.09 -5.62
CA THR A 34 -6.25 9.49 -6.77
C THR A 34 -5.29 10.51 -7.38
N PRO A 35 -4.20 10.07 -8.05
CA PRO A 35 -3.36 10.99 -8.80
C PRO A 35 -4.20 11.73 -9.86
N SER A 36 -4.08 13.05 -9.93
CA SER A 36 -4.78 13.83 -10.96
C SER A 36 -4.28 13.46 -12.36
N ARG A 37 -5.19 13.42 -13.35
CA ARG A 37 -4.76 13.33 -14.76
C ARG A 37 -4.10 14.65 -15.16
N ARG A 38 -3.11 14.60 -16.07
CA ARG A 38 -2.41 15.79 -16.57
C ARG A 38 -3.37 16.84 -17.15
N ASN A 39 -4.47 16.39 -17.74
CA ASN A 39 -5.49 17.25 -18.38
C ASN A 39 -6.66 17.61 -17.45
N GLN A 40 -6.59 17.27 -16.15
CA GLN A 40 -7.66 17.56 -15.21
C GLN A 40 -7.60 19.03 -14.78
N LYS A 41 -8.71 19.75 -14.90
CA LYS A 41 -8.80 21.19 -14.54
C LYS A 41 -8.45 21.46 -13.08
N GLN A 42 -8.77 20.52 -12.19
CA GLN A 42 -8.45 20.60 -10.77
C GLN A 42 -7.36 19.61 -10.43
N GLN A 43 -6.20 20.13 -10.04
CA GLN A 43 -5.06 19.35 -9.58
C GLN A 43 -5.06 19.27 -8.05
N LEU A 44 -4.52 18.18 -7.50
CA LEU A 44 -4.23 18.10 -6.08
C LEU A 44 -3.20 19.17 -5.68
N PRO A 45 -3.33 19.77 -4.48
CA PRO A 45 -2.27 20.61 -3.93
C PRO A 45 -0.94 19.87 -3.90
N LYS A 46 0.18 20.56 -4.18
CA LYS A 46 1.53 19.95 -4.27
C LYS A 46 1.86 19.06 -3.05
N ALA A 47 1.50 19.50 -1.85
CA ALA A 47 1.73 18.73 -0.62
C ALA A 47 0.92 17.42 -0.56
N ALA A 48 -0.35 17.44 -1.01
CA ALA A 48 -1.19 16.26 -1.08
C ALA A 48 -0.68 15.28 -2.15
N ALA A 49 -0.28 15.79 -3.32
CA ALA A 49 0.34 15.00 -4.37
C ALA A 49 1.66 14.34 -3.91
N LYS A 50 2.51 15.07 -3.17
CA LYS A 50 3.74 14.51 -2.58
C LYS A 50 3.46 13.37 -1.61
N ARG A 51 2.49 13.54 -0.71
CA ARG A 51 2.08 12.48 0.23
C ARG A 51 1.53 11.25 -0.48
N LEU A 52 0.69 11.48 -1.49
CA LEU A 52 0.13 10.42 -2.34
C LEU A 52 1.24 9.64 -3.06
N ASN A 53 2.21 10.32 -3.66
CA ASN A 53 3.34 9.68 -4.31
C ASN A 53 4.22 8.89 -3.32
N GLY A 54 4.46 9.41 -2.11
CA GLY A 54 5.19 8.67 -1.08
C GLY A 54 4.45 7.39 -0.65
N ALA A 55 3.13 7.45 -0.47
CA ALA A 55 2.33 6.27 -0.18
C ALA A 55 2.40 5.23 -1.31
N ARG A 56 2.39 5.67 -2.58
CA ARG A 56 2.57 4.78 -3.73
C ARG A 56 3.93 4.09 -3.73
N GLN A 57 5.01 4.84 -3.50
CA GLN A 57 6.36 4.28 -3.46
C GLN A 57 6.50 3.22 -2.36
N ILE A 58 5.85 3.43 -1.21
CA ILE A 58 5.78 2.42 -0.14
C ILE A 58 5.06 1.16 -0.64
N VAL A 59 3.89 1.29 -1.29
CA VAL A 59 3.13 0.16 -1.82
C VAL A 59 3.92 -0.60 -2.89
N GLU A 60 4.53 0.10 -3.83
CA GLU A 60 5.37 -0.48 -4.89
C GLU A 60 6.55 -1.24 -4.28
N THR A 61 7.21 -0.65 -3.27
CA THR A 61 8.31 -1.30 -2.54
C THR A 61 7.86 -2.57 -1.82
N VAL A 62 6.74 -2.52 -1.10
CA VAL A 62 6.18 -3.68 -0.39
C VAL A 62 5.81 -4.78 -1.38
N ASN A 63 5.18 -4.44 -2.51
CA ASN A 63 4.83 -5.41 -3.55
C ASN A 63 6.07 -6.09 -4.13
N SER A 64 7.11 -5.31 -4.49
CA SER A 64 8.38 -5.87 -4.98
C SER A 64 9.06 -6.76 -3.94
N GLN A 65 9.02 -6.40 -2.65
CA GLN A 65 9.56 -7.27 -1.60
C GLN A 65 8.78 -8.57 -1.47
N LEU A 66 7.45 -8.51 -1.48
CA LEU A 66 6.63 -9.71 -1.39
C LEU A 66 6.84 -10.64 -2.58
N ALA A 67 6.94 -10.09 -3.80
CA ALA A 67 7.17 -10.85 -5.03
C ALA A 67 8.61 -11.39 -5.11
N GLU A 68 9.61 -10.54 -4.94
CA GLU A 68 11.01 -10.89 -5.22
C GLU A 68 11.75 -11.45 -4.01
N GLN A 69 11.45 -10.98 -2.79
CA GLN A 69 12.12 -11.44 -1.57
C GLN A 69 11.33 -12.53 -0.85
N PHE A 70 10.00 -12.48 -0.82
CA PHE A 70 9.20 -13.52 -0.14
C PHE A 70 8.59 -14.53 -1.12
N HIS A 71 8.79 -14.32 -2.43
CA HIS A 71 8.27 -15.18 -3.49
C HIS A 71 6.79 -15.47 -3.33
N ILE A 72 5.97 -14.49 -2.93
CA ILE A 72 4.57 -14.69 -2.54
C ILE A 72 3.74 -15.36 -3.63
N GLU A 73 4.06 -15.07 -4.88
CA GLU A 73 3.42 -15.62 -6.08
C GLU A 73 3.79 -17.10 -6.32
N ARG A 74 4.96 -17.54 -5.88
CA ARG A 74 5.40 -18.94 -5.97
C ARG A 74 4.88 -19.73 -4.77
N ASN A 75 3.94 -20.62 -5.03
CA ASN A 75 3.41 -21.54 -4.04
C ASN A 75 3.28 -22.95 -4.64
N HIS A 76 3.74 -23.95 -3.90
CA HIS A 76 3.60 -25.36 -4.26
C HIS A 76 2.59 -26.05 -3.34
N ALA A 77 1.55 -25.32 -2.93
CA ALA A 77 0.54 -25.88 -2.04
C ALA A 77 -0.38 -26.80 -2.83
N SER A 78 -0.52 -28.05 -2.39
CA SER A 78 -1.46 -29.02 -2.95
C SER A 78 -2.90 -28.85 -2.44
N SER A 79 -3.17 -27.82 -1.62
CA SER A 79 -4.50 -27.51 -1.12
C SER A 79 -4.70 -26.01 -0.88
N PHE A 80 -5.96 -25.56 -0.94
CA PHE A 80 -6.32 -24.17 -0.66
C PHE A 80 -5.91 -23.74 0.76
N ARG A 81 -6.12 -24.59 1.77
CA ARG A 81 -5.66 -24.32 3.15
C ARG A 81 -4.15 -24.14 3.22
N GLY A 82 -3.40 -24.98 2.51
CA GLY A 82 -1.94 -24.89 2.42
C GLY A 82 -1.46 -23.63 1.69
N LEU A 83 -2.23 -23.12 0.72
CA LEU A 83 -1.97 -21.85 0.05
C LEU A 83 -2.20 -20.68 1.01
N VAL A 84 -3.37 -20.62 1.64
CA VAL A 84 -3.75 -19.57 2.59
C VAL A 84 -2.75 -19.48 3.75
N ALA A 85 -2.37 -20.62 4.33
CA ALA A 85 -1.37 -20.66 5.41
C ALA A 85 -0.03 -20.08 4.95
N ARG A 86 0.46 -20.43 3.76
CA ARG A 86 1.72 -19.91 3.21
C ARG A 86 1.65 -18.41 2.92
N LEU A 87 0.54 -17.92 2.39
CA LEU A 87 0.34 -16.48 2.15
C LEU A 87 0.40 -15.71 3.48
N TYR A 88 -0.32 -16.16 4.51
CA TYR A 88 -0.27 -15.53 5.82
C TYR A 88 1.12 -15.57 6.45
N SER A 89 1.83 -16.70 6.37
CA SER A 89 3.20 -16.78 6.90
C SER A 89 4.15 -15.79 6.22
N LYS A 90 4.06 -15.63 4.89
CA LYS A 90 4.90 -14.67 4.14
C LYS A 90 4.58 -13.22 4.50
N LEU A 91 3.29 -12.87 4.60
CA LEU A 91 2.86 -11.54 5.03
C LEU A 91 3.27 -11.22 6.47
N ALA A 92 3.15 -12.21 7.37
CA ALA A 92 3.56 -12.06 8.77
C ALA A 92 5.07 -11.87 8.90
N ALA A 93 5.87 -12.67 8.19
CA ALA A 93 7.33 -12.54 8.19
C ALA A 93 7.80 -11.18 7.64
N HIS A 94 7.19 -10.71 6.53
CA HIS A 94 7.45 -9.38 5.97
C HIS A 94 7.13 -8.25 6.98
N THR A 95 5.95 -8.33 7.60
CA THR A 95 5.51 -7.36 8.62
C THR A 95 6.44 -7.36 9.84
N LEU A 96 6.91 -8.53 10.25
CA LEU A 96 7.86 -8.68 11.36
C LEU A 96 9.19 -8.01 11.04
N CYS A 97 9.72 -8.16 9.83
CA CYS A 97 10.96 -7.49 9.41
C CYS A 97 10.83 -5.96 9.52
N ILE A 98 9.72 -5.40 9.04
CA ILE A 98 9.44 -3.95 9.18
C ILE A 98 9.38 -3.55 10.65
N LYS A 99 8.71 -4.34 11.49
CA LYS A 99 8.61 -4.06 12.92
C LYS A 99 9.97 -4.09 13.60
N LEU A 100 10.81 -5.07 13.30
CA LEU A 100 12.16 -5.19 13.83
C LEU A 100 13.03 -3.99 13.43
N ASN A 101 13.04 -3.62 12.15
CA ASN A 101 13.74 -2.41 11.70
C ASN A 101 13.33 -1.16 12.49
N ARG A 102 12.03 -0.98 12.74
CA ARG A 102 11.53 0.14 13.56
C ARG A 102 12.00 0.08 15.01
N LEU A 103 12.03 -1.12 15.61
CA LEU A 103 12.48 -1.31 16.98
C LEU A 103 14.00 -1.06 17.12
N LEU A 104 14.77 -1.39 16.10
CA LEU A 104 16.21 -1.15 16.02
C LEU A 104 16.58 0.29 15.65
N GLY A 105 15.58 1.16 15.43
CA GLY A 105 15.81 2.57 15.07
C GLY A 105 16.32 2.78 13.65
N ASN A 106 16.15 1.80 12.75
CA ASN A 106 16.54 1.96 11.35
C ASN A 106 15.66 3.05 10.69
N PRO A 107 16.25 4.14 10.17
CA PRO A 107 15.49 5.22 9.54
C PRO A 107 14.79 4.75 8.25
N ASP A 108 15.33 3.75 7.56
CA ASP A 108 14.70 3.11 6.42
C ASP A 108 14.08 1.77 6.82
N PHE A 109 12.89 1.84 7.42
CA PHE A 109 12.21 0.65 7.92
C PHE A 109 11.80 -0.35 6.84
N LEU A 110 11.78 0.06 5.56
CA LEU A 110 11.49 -0.83 4.44
C LEU A 110 12.74 -1.58 3.96
N HIS A 111 13.95 -1.22 4.38
CA HIS A 111 15.15 -1.97 4.02
C HIS A 111 15.25 -3.27 4.82
N ILE A 112 14.49 -4.30 4.41
CA ILE A 112 14.32 -5.56 5.15
C ILE A 112 15.21 -6.71 4.66
N LYS A 113 16.00 -6.50 3.59
CA LYS A 113 16.78 -7.57 2.94
C LYS A 113 17.75 -8.24 3.91
N GLU A 114 18.44 -7.46 4.74
CA GLU A 114 19.40 -7.95 5.74
C GLU A 114 18.73 -8.78 6.86
N LEU A 115 17.44 -8.54 7.13
CA LEU A 115 16.66 -9.31 8.11
C LEU A 115 16.05 -10.57 7.50
N ALA A 116 15.59 -10.49 6.24
CA ALA A 116 15.00 -11.62 5.53
C ALA A 116 16.04 -12.64 5.06
N TYR A 117 17.26 -12.16 4.77
CA TYR A 117 18.38 -12.94 4.25
C TYR A 117 19.70 -12.47 4.91
N PRO A 118 19.92 -12.77 6.20
CA PRO A 118 21.21 -12.52 6.83
C PRO A 118 22.26 -13.41 6.17
N GLY A 119 23.39 -12.81 5.76
CA GLY A 119 24.54 -13.52 5.20
C GLY A 119 25.27 -14.39 6.21
#